data_AF-A0A8J4DUZ7-F1
#
_entry.id   AF-A0A8J4DUZ7-F1
#
_cell.length_a   1.000
_cell.length_b   1.000
_cell.length_c   1.000
_cell.angle_alpha   90.00
_cell.angle_beta   90.00
_cell.angle_gamma   90.00
#
_symmetry.space_group_name_H-M   'P 1'
#
loop_
_entity.id
_entity.type
_entity.pdbx_description
1 polymer ?
#
loop_
_entity_poly.entity_id
_entity_poly.type
_entity_poly.pdbx_seq_one_letter_code
_entity_poly.pdbx_strand_id
1 'polypeptide(L)'
;MADSAAERQRRYRRHKAGDHSLCVTGRCASGPLREPVTAVTRDAATPTVRLKARGQRLWDDLTAEGELPAMERVLIEEACRLVDRLDRIDGILAGRDRAWMTLEIDDLGEVTIVLDKVLSEGRQQQVALKTVFAELRQARAGAPPAKPSGKTTPAPAGPAGGGGGGVVADLTARIAAARSQAAGQ
;
A
#
# COMPACT_ATOMS: atom_id res chain seq x y z
N MET A 1 -31.33 -11.20 -18.75
CA MET A 1 -32.37 -11.90 -19.53
C MET A 1 -32.46 -11.24 -20.89
N ALA A 2 -32.48 -12.01 -21.98
CA ALA A 2 -32.50 -11.47 -23.34
C ALA A 2 -33.89 -10.89 -23.67
N ASP A 3 -33.95 -9.72 -24.31
CA ASP A 3 -35.22 -9.11 -24.75
C ASP A 3 -36.02 -10.06 -25.64
N SER A 4 -37.33 -10.14 -25.42
CA SER A 4 -38.22 -10.93 -26.29
C SER A 4 -38.40 -10.26 -27.66
N ALA A 5 -38.72 -11.04 -28.69
CA ALA A 5 -39.01 -10.51 -30.03
C ALA A 5 -40.20 -9.55 -30.04
N ALA A 6 -41.24 -9.84 -29.24
CA ALA A 6 -42.41 -8.98 -29.07
C ALA A 6 -42.02 -7.60 -28.50
N GLU A 7 -41.10 -7.58 -27.55
CA GLU A 7 -40.65 -6.36 -26.91
C GLU A 7 -39.78 -5.49 -27.85
N ARG A 8 -38.93 -6.12 -28.67
CA ARG A 8 -38.21 -5.42 -29.75
C ARG A 8 -39.17 -4.77 -30.74
N GLN A 9 -40.21 -5.48 -31.16
CA GLN A 9 -41.22 -4.97 -32.10
C GLN A 9 -42.00 -3.78 -31.53
N ARG A 10 -42.30 -3.81 -30.22
CA ARG A 10 -42.99 -2.72 -29.50
C ARG A 10 -42.12 -1.46 -29.46
N ARG A 11 -40.84 -1.60 -29.13
CA ARG A 11 -39.88 -0.49 -29.10
C ARG A 11 -39.69 0.15 -30.49
N TYR A 12 -39.54 -0.67 -31.53
CA TYR A 12 -39.39 -0.19 -32.90
C TYR A 12 -40.60 0.64 -33.38
N ARG A 13 -41.82 0.17 -33.11
CA ARG A 13 -43.05 0.89 -33.49
C ARG A 13 -43.17 2.25 -32.79
N ARG A 14 -42.84 2.31 -31.50
CA ARG A 14 -42.86 3.56 -30.72
C ARG A 14 -41.80 4.55 -31.21
N HIS A 15 -40.58 4.07 -31.45
CA HIS A 15 -39.51 4.88 -32.02
C HIS A 15 -39.88 5.47 -33.38
N LYS A 16 -40.46 4.66 -34.29
CA LYS A 16 -40.91 5.12 -35.61
C LYS A 16 -42.04 6.16 -35.52
N ALA A 17 -42.85 6.11 -34.47
CA ALA A 17 -43.90 7.09 -34.18
C ALA A 17 -43.38 8.35 -33.47
N GLY A 18 -42.06 8.49 -33.25
CA GLY A 18 -41.44 9.62 -32.56
C GLY A 18 -41.47 9.53 -31.02
N ASP A 19 -42.00 8.45 -30.47
CA ASP A 19 -42.02 8.20 -29.02
C ASP A 19 -40.76 7.41 -28.61
N HIS A 20 -39.84 8.11 -27.96
CA HIS A 20 -38.54 7.57 -27.56
C HIS A 20 -38.51 7.02 -26.13
N SER A 21 -39.64 6.97 -25.43
CA SER A 21 -39.73 6.52 -24.03
C SER A 21 -39.26 5.08 -23.79
N LEU A 22 -39.34 4.22 -24.81
CA LEU A 22 -38.93 2.82 -24.74
C LEU A 22 -37.62 2.52 -25.47
N CYS A 23 -36.88 3.55 -25.88
CA CYS A 23 -35.60 3.35 -26.55
C CYS A 23 -34.53 2.87 -25.56
N VAL A 24 -33.62 2.04 -26.06
CA VAL A 24 -32.45 1.62 -25.27
C VAL A 24 -31.56 2.84 -25.05
N THR A 25 -31.23 3.09 -23.79
CA THR A 25 -30.41 4.22 -23.35
C THR A 25 -29.10 4.30 -24.15
N GLY A 26 -28.80 5.47 -24.72
CA GLY A 26 -27.58 5.72 -25.49
C GLY A 26 -27.54 5.16 -26.92
N ARG A 27 -28.62 4.53 -27.41
CA ARG A 27 -28.67 3.95 -28.77
C ARG A 27 -29.39 4.84 -29.80
N CYS A 28 -30.18 5.83 -29.35
CA CYS A 28 -30.73 6.87 -30.20
C CYS A 28 -30.47 8.26 -29.60
N ALA A 29 -30.31 9.27 -30.46
CA ALA A 29 -29.94 10.63 -30.05
C ALA A 29 -31.00 11.33 -29.17
N SER A 30 -32.26 10.93 -29.31
CA SER A 30 -33.42 11.48 -28.62
C SER A 30 -34.00 10.53 -27.54
N GLY A 31 -33.28 9.46 -27.22
CA GLY A 31 -33.66 8.51 -26.17
C GLY A 31 -33.34 9.01 -24.77
N PRO A 32 -33.78 8.29 -23.72
CA PRO A 32 -33.40 8.62 -22.35
C PRO A 32 -31.88 8.63 -22.25
N LEU A 33 -31.34 9.82 -21.96
CA LEU A 33 -29.93 9.97 -21.60
C LEU A 33 -29.73 9.20 -20.30
N ARG A 34 -28.67 8.40 -20.26
CA ARG A 34 -28.22 7.79 -19.01
C ARG A 34 -27.99 8.94 -18.04
N GLU A 35 -28.69 8.94 -16.90
CA GLU A 35 -28.43 9.93 -15.85
C GLU A 35 -26.92 9.97 -15.61
N PRO A 36 -26.29 11.16 -15.65
CA PRO A 36 -24.89 11.24 -15.37
C PRO A 36 -24.71 10.70 -13.96
N VAL A 37 -23.86 9.68 -13.82
CA VAL A 37 -23.41 9.22 -12.51
C VAL A 37 -22.89 10.47 -11.82
N THR A 38 -23.59 10.93 -10.78
CA THR A 38 -23.21 12.11 -10.02
C THR A 38 -21.77 11.91 -9.60
N ALA A 39 -20.86 12.69 -10.19
CA ALA A 39 -19.47 12.68 -9.82
C ALA A 39 -19.43 12.92 -8.32
N VAL A 40 -18.80 12.01 -7.58
CA VAL A 40 -18.52 12.20 -6.16
C VAL A 40 -17.68 13.47 -6.07
N THR A 41 -18.31 14.60 -5.75
CA THR A 41 -17.60 15.82 -5.43
C THR A 41 -16.92 15.53 -4.10
N ARG A 42 -15.65 15.12 -4.16
CA ARG A 42 -14.78 15.26 -3.01
C ARG A 42 -14.73 16.75 -2.74
N ASP A 43 -15.41 17.18 -1.69
CA ASP A 43 -15.26 18.52 -1.18
C ASP A 43 -13.77 18.83 -1.09
N ALA A 44 -13.37 19.94 -1.67
CA ALA A 44 -12.03 20.50 -1.57
C ALA A 44 -11.83 21.04 -0.15
N ALA A 45 -11.96 20.17 0.85
CA ALA A 45 -11.34 20.39 2.14
C ALA A 45 -9.83 20.30 1.86
N THR A 46 -9.09 21.35 2.23
CA THR A 46 -7.63 21.30 2.41
C THR A 46 -7.30 19.92 2.99
N PRO A 47 -6.39 19.13 2.38
CA PRO A 47 -6.12 17.78 2.85
C PRO A 47 -5.48 17.86 4.23
N THR A 48 -6.30 17.99 5.28
CA THR A 48 -5.90 17.70 6.64
C THR A 48 -5.58 16.22 6.61
N VAL A 49 -4.30 15.91 6.64
CA VAL A 49 -3.80 14.54 6.69
C VAL A 49 -4.52 13.86 7.86
N ARG A 50 -5.51 13.01 7.58
CA ARG A 50 -6.23 12.27 8.63
C ARG A 50 -5.36 11.09 9.02
N LEU A 51 -4.45 11.34 9.95
CA LEU A 51 -3.65 10.30 10.60
C LEU A 51 -4.53 9.49 11.58
N LYS A 52 -4.23 8.21 11.74
CA LYS A 52 -4.81 7.38 12.81
C LYS A 52 -3.93 7.50 14.05
N ALA A 53 -4.31 6.80 15.12
CA ALA A 53 -3.71 6.98 16.44
C ALA A 53 -2.17 6.84 16.46
N ARG A 54 -1.59 5.88 15.73
CA ARG A 54 -0.14 5.67 15.75
C ARG A 54 0.61 6.69 14.87
N GLY A 55 0.09 6.99 13.70
CA GLY A 55 0.60 8.06 12.84
C GLY A 55 0.52 9.42 13.51
N GLN A 56 -0.58 9.72 14.21
CA GLN A 56 -0.73 10.97 14.96
C GLN A 56 0.31 11.09 16.08
N ARG A 57 0.52 10.03 16.87
CA ARG A 57 1.58 10.03 17.89
C ARG A 57 2.96 10.29 17.29
N LEU A 58 3.28 9.64 16.17
CA LEU A 58 4.56 9.86 15.48
C LEU A 58 4.69 11.31 14.98
N TRP A 59 3.60 11.88 14.46
CA TRP A 59 3.56 13.28 14.03
C TRP A 59 3.83 14.21 15.21
N ASP A 60 3.12 14.03 16.32
CA ASP A 60 3.26 14.85 17.51
C ASP A 60 4.71 14.77 18.05
N ASP A 61 5.28 13.56 18.14
CA ASP A 61 6.66 13.34 18.60
C ASP A 61 7.70 14.02 17.70
N LEU A 62 7.53 13.97 16.37
CA LEU A 62 8.51 14.50 15.41
C LEU A 62 8.38 16.00 15.14
N THR A 63 7.21 16.59 15.44
CA THR A 63 6.90 18.00 15.16
C THR A 63 6.89 18.87 16.43
N ALA A 64 7.09 18.28 17.61
CA ALA A 64 7.09 18.98 18.90
C ALA A 64 8.11 20.15 18.99
N GLU A 65 9.23 20.06 18.25
CA GLU A 65 10.33 21.02 18.35
C GLU A 65 10.18 22.29 17.48
N GLY A 66 9.08 22.43 16.73
CA GLY A 66 8.74 23.66 16.01
C GLY A 66 8.68 23.53 14.48
N GLU A 67 8.90 24.64 13.76
CA GLU A 67 8.69 24.69 12.31
C GLU A 67 9.66 23.80 11.53
N LEU A 68 9.09 22.89 10.75
CA LEU A 68 9.82 21.98 9.89
C LEU A 68 10.04 22.57 8.50
N PRO A 69 11.22 22.37 7.88
CA PRO A 69 11.42 22.58 6.45
C PRO A 69 10.40 21.82 5.61
N ALA A 70 10.00 22.38 4.47
CA ALA A 70 8.93 21.80 3.64
C ALA A 70 9.20 20.35 3.23
N MET A 71 10.45 20.02 2.85
CA MET A 71 10.85 18.65 2.48
C MET A 71 10.77 17.69 3.67
N GLU A 72 11.16 18.15 4.86
CA GLU A 72 11.11 17.34 6.07
C GLU A 72 9.66 17.02 6.47
N ARG A 73 8.79 18.02 6.37
CA ARG A 73 7.35 17.89 6.62
C ARG A 73 6.73 16.77 5.77
N VAL A 74 7.02 16.76 4.48
CA VAL A 74 6.49 15.73 3.54
C VAL A 74 6.98 14.33 3.93
N LEU A 75 8.25 14.17 4.28
CA LEU A 75 8.79 12.88 4.71
C LEU A 75 8.13 12.39 6.00
N ILE A 76 7.88 13.30 6.96
CA ILE A 76 7.19 12.97 8.20
C ILE A 76 5.74 12.57 7.92
N GLU A 77 5.02 13.29 7.05
CA GLU A 77 3.65 12.92 6.66
C GLU A 77 3.58 11.51 6.06
N GLU A 78 4.50 11.18 5.15
CA GLU A 78 4.56 9.85 4.54
C GLU A 78 4.94 8.76 5.55
N ALA A 79 5.86 9.04 6.48
CA ALA A 79 6.18 8.13 7.57
C ALA A 79 4.95 7.83 8.45
N CYS A 80 4.16 8.85 8.79
CA CYS A 80 2.94 8.70 9.58
C CYS A 80 1.89 7.83 8.86
N ARG A 81 1.69 8.05 7.55
CA ARG A 81 0.79 7.25 6.71
C ARG A 81 1.24 5.79 6.61
N LEU A 82 2.54 5.54 6.48
CA LEU A 82 3.09 4.19 6.41
C LEU A 82 2.90 3.44 7.73
N VAL A 83 3.13 4.11 8.85
CA VAL A 83 2.93 3.54 10.18
C VAL A 83 1.45 3.19 10.43
N ASP A 84 0.51 4.05 10.05
CA ASP A 84 -0.93 3.74 10.15
C ASP A 84 -1.37 2.58 9.25
N ARG A 85 -0.72 2.42 8.09
CA ARG A 85 -0.99 1.32 7.17
C ARG A 85 -0.43 0.00 7.70
N LEU A 86 0.75 0.02 8.33
CA LEU A 86 1.33 -1.13 9.02
C LEU A 86 0.46 -1.58 10.21
N ASP A 87 -0.08 -0.65 11.01
CA ASP A 87 -1.02 -1.00 12.09
C ASP A 87 -2.28 -1.67 11.56
N ARG A 88 -2.77 -1.22 10.40
CA ARG A 88 -3.91 -1.88 9.75
C ARG A 88 -3.55 -3.29 9.28
N ILE A 89 -2.39 -3.47 8.66
CA ILE A 89 -1.91 -4.80 8.23
C ILE A 89 -1.77 -5.74 9.43
N ASP A 90 -1.21 -5.25 10.53
CA ASP A 90 -1.13 -6.01 11.79
C ASP A 90 -2.52 -6.39 12.32
N GLY A 91 -3.48 -5.46 12.26
CA GLY A 91 -4.88 -5.73 12.59
C GLY A 91 -5.50 -6.84 11.72
N ILE A 92 -5.21 -6.85 10.41
CA ILE A 92 -5.67 -7.89 9.48
C ILE A 92 -5.02 -9.24 9.80
N LEU A 93 -3.70 -9.27 9.97
CA LEU A 93 -2.94 -10.50 10.28
C LEU A 93 -3.35 -11.11 11.63
N ALA A 94 -3.71 -10.26 12.60
CA ALA A 94 -4.22 -10.68 13.90
C ALA A 94 -5.72 -11.03 13.90
N GLY A 95 -6.41 -10.98 12.75
CA GLY A 95 -7.84 -11.24 12.65
C GLY A 95 -8.75 -10.20 13.32
N ARG A 96 -8.20 -9.02 13.68
CA ARG A 96 -8.91 -7.91 14.35
C ARG A 96 -9.55 -6.94 13.35
N ASP A 97 -9.14 -6.95 12.09
CA ASP A 97 -9.69 -6.12 11.01
C ASP A 97 -10.23 -7.00 9.87
N ARG A 98 -11.35 -6.60 9.27
CA ARG A 98 -12.08 -7.38 8.26
C ARG A 98 -11.79 -6.83 6.84
N ALA A 99 -10.70 -7.24 6.21
CA ALA A 99 -10.40 -7.16 4.74
C ALA A 99 -8.98 -7.72 4.49
N TRP A 100 -8.51 -8.23 3.35
CA TRP A 100 -9.02 -8.52 2.00
C TRP A 100 -8.71 -10.00 1.73
N MET A 101 -9.69 -10.75 1.24
CA MET A 101 -9.54 -12.17 0.93
C MET A 101 -9.86 -12.38 -0.54
N THR A 102 -8.94 -13.00 -1.30
CA THR A 102 -9.27 -13.58 -2.60
C THR A 102 -9.85 -14.96 -2.32
N LEU A 103 -11.09 -15.16 -2.73
CA LEU A 103 -11.79 -16.43 -2.61
C LEU A 103 -11.60 -17.16 -3.94
N GLU A 104 -10.65 -18.09 -3.98
CA GLU A 104 -10.49 -19.00 -5.11
C GLU A 104 -11.32 -20.25 -4.79
N ILE A 105 -12.35 -20.46 -5.62
CA ILE A 105 -13.19 -21.67 -5.57
C ILE A 105 -12.58 -22.61 -6.60
N ASP A 106 -12.11 -23.77 -6.15
CA ASP A 106 -11.68 -24.81 -7.08
C ASP A 106 -12.89 -25.53 -7.70
N ASP A 107 -12.67 -26.24 -8.81
CA ASP A 107 -13.73 -26.98 -9.52
C ASP A 107 -14.26 -28.18 -8.71
N LEU A 108 -13.66 -28.49 -7.54
CA LEU A 108 -14.01 -29.58 -6.64
C LEU A 108 -14.87 -29.14 -5.43
N GLY A 109 -15.11 -27.82 -5.29
CA GLY A 109 -15.93 -27.26 -4.22
C GLY A 109 -15.18 -26.98 -2.92
N GLU A 110 -13.85 -27.04 -2.91
CA GLU A 110 -13.02 -26.65 -1.78
C GLU A 110 -12.73 -25.14 -1.83
N VAL A 111 -13.01 -24.45 -0.72
CA VAL A 111 -12.76 -23.00 -0.60
C VAL A 111 -11.41 -22.80 0.06
N THR A 112 -10.38 -22.54 -0.74
CA THR A 112 -9.05 -22.21 -0.21
C THR A 112 -8.94 -20.71 0.05
N ILE A 113 -8.65 -20.35 1.30
CA ILE A 113 -8.45 -18.96 1.73
C ILE A 113 -6.95 -18.63 1.67
N VAL A 114 -6.51 -17.95 0.61
CA VAL A 114 -5.09 -17.57 0.45
C VAL A 114 -4.83 -16.15 0.99
N LEU A 115 -4.17 -16.04 2.15
CA LEU A 115 -3.72 -14.77 2.75
C LEU A 115 -2.29 -14.35 2.30
N ASP A 116 -1.80 -14.78 1.14
CA ASP A 116 -0.38 -14.62 0.79
C ASP A 116 0.08 -13.18 0.53
N LYS A 117 -0.82 -12.30 0.09
CA LYS A 117 -0.41 -10.95 -0.34
C LYS A 117 -0.28 -9.94 0.81
N VAL A 118 -0.95 -10.17 1.95
CA VAL A 118 -0.93 -9.23 3.09
C VAL A 118 0.44 -9.21 3.76
N LEU A 119 1.08 -10.37 3.92
CA LEU A 119 2.44 -10.45 4.48
C LEU A 119 3.47 -9.80 3.56
N SER A 120 3.35 -10.00 2.24
CA SER A 120 4.24 -9.37 1.25
C SER A 120 4.09 -7.84 1.27
N GLU A 121 2.86 -7.34 1.27
CA GLU A 121 2.56 -5.90 1.38
C GLU A 121 3.11 -5.31 2.69
N GLY A 122 2.98 -6.03 3.81
CA GLY A 122 3.55 -5.62 5.09
C GLY A 122 5.07 -5.46 5.03
N ARG A 123 5.79 -6.40 4.41
CA ARG A 123 7.24 -6.29 4.21
C ARG A 123 7.62 -5.11 3.31
N GLN A 124 6.87 -4.88 2.23
CA GLN A 124 7.12 -3.75 1.34
C GLN A 124 6.94 -2.41 2.06
N GLN A 125 5.91 -2.28 2.90
CA GLN A 125 5.69 -1.08 3.70
C GLN A 125 6.75 -0.86 4.78
N GLN A 126 7.26 -1.94 5.41
CA GLN A 126 8.38 -1.86 6.34
C GLN A 126 9.66 -1.36 5.66
N VAL A 127 9.94 -1.83 4.44
CA VAL A 127 11.08 -1.36 3.64
C VAL A 127 10.91 0.10 3.26
N ALA A 128 9.72 0.50 2.79
CA ALA A 128 9.43 1.90 2.47
C ALA A 128 9.61 2.82 3.69
N LEU A 129 9.11 2.42 4.86
CA LEU A 129 9.25 3.19 6.10
C LEU A 129 10.71 3.34 6.52
N LYS A 130 11.52 2.27 6.38
CA LYS A 130 12.96 2.32 6.64
C LYS A 130 13.66 3.34 5.74
N THR A 131 13.30 3.36 4.45
CA THR A 131 13.87 4.33 3.48
C THR A 131 13.48 5.76 3.84
N VAL A 132 12.20 6.03 4.14
CA VAL A 132 11.75 7.37 4.55
C VAL A 132 12.50 7.85 5.81
N PHE A 133 12.68 6.99 6.82
CA PHE A 133 13.47 7.37 7.99
C PHE A 133 14.97 7.54 7.71
N ALA A 134 15.52 6.83 6.73
CA ALA A 134 16.89 7.05 6.29
C ALA A 134 17.02 8.44 5.66
N GLU A 135 16.12 8.80 4.75
CA GLU A 135 16.07 10.11 4.09
C GLU A 135 15.86 11.25 5.11
N LEU A 136 14.95 11.06 6.08
CA LEU A 136 14.71 12.03 7.14
C LEU A 136 15.98 12.29 7.96
N ARG A 137 16.73 11.24 8.30
CA ARG A 137 18.01 11.36 9.00
C ARG A 137 19.04 12.11 8.16
N GLN A 138 19.11 11.85 6.85
CA GLN A 138 20.03 12.56 5.95
C GLN A 138 19.67 14.04 5.82
N ALA A 139 18.38 14.35 5.69
CA ALA A 139 17.87 15.72 5.63
C ALA A 139 18.23 16.52 6.88
N ARG A 140 18.08 15.92 8.07
CA ARG A 140 18.47 16.54 9.35
C ARG A 140 19.98 16.66 9.54
N ALA A 141 20.76 15.73 8.98
CA ALA A 141 22.22 15.77 9.06
C ALA A 141 22.86 16.79 8.10
N GLY A 142 22.07 17.46 7.25
CA GLY A 142 22.60 18.36 6.21
C GLY A 142 23.50 17.65 5.19
N ALA A 143 23.45 16.32 5.14
CA ALA A 143 24.31 15.53 4.28
C ALA A 143 23.76 15.56 2.84
N PRO A 144 24.61 15.81 1.82
CA PRO A 144 24.17 15.76 0.43
C PRO A 144 23.63 14.36 0.10
N PRO A 145 22.61 14.24 -0.78
CA PRO A 145 21.98 12.97 -1.08
C PRO A 145 23.03 11.96 -1.57
N ALA A 146 23.12 10.82 -0.88
CA ALA A 146 23.98 9.72 -1.28
C ALA A 146 23.58 9.29 -2.69
N LYS A 147 24.47 9.47 -3.67
CA LYS A 147 24.23 9.07 -5.06
C LYS A 147 23.88 7.57 -5.09
N PRO A 148 22.88 7.15 -5.87
CA PRO A 148 22.59 5.73 -6.04
C PRO A 148 23.83 5.07 -6.64
N SER A 149 24.43 4.15 -5.87
CA SER A 149 25.57 3.36 -6.32
C SER A 149 25.13 2.51 -7.51
N GLY A 150 25.49 2.95 -8.71
CA GLY A 150 25.45 2.13 -9.91
C GLY A 150 26.34 0.91 -9.73
N LYS A 151 25.83 -0.24 -10.15
CA LYS A 151 26.53 -1.53 -10.16
C LYS A 151 27.93 -1.38 -10.76
N THR A 152 28.96 -1.50 -9.94
CA THR A 152 30.33 -1.79 -10.39
C THR A 152 30.65 -3.24 -10.05
N THR A 153 30.96 -4.00 -11.10
CA THR A 153 31.47 -5.38 -11.07
C THR A 153 32.71 -5.48 -10.17
N PRO A 154 32.89 -6.53 -9.34
CA PRO A 154 34.08 -6.65 -8.51
C PRO A 154 35.21 -7.39 -9.25
N ALA A 155 36.43 -6.86 -9.15
CA ALA A 155 37.70 -7.55 -9.38
C ALA A 155 38.74 -7.05 -8.34
N PRO A 156 39.76 -7.85 -7.97
CA PRO A 156 40.01 -8.16 -6.56
C PRO A 156 41.20 -7.46 -5.87
N ALA A 157 41.14 -7.55 -4.54
CA ALA A 157 42.21 -7.60 -3.51
C ALA A 157 42.94 -6.32 -3.05
N GLY A 158 42.80 -6.03 -1.76
CA GLY A 158 43.66 -5.16 -0.94
C GLY A 158 42.98 -4.74 0.38
N PRO A 159 43.56 -4.99 1.58
CA PRO A 159 42.80 -5.00 2.83
C PRO A 159 42.83 -3.66 3.59
N ALA A 160 41.65 -3.15 3.93
CA ALA A 160 41.30 -2.25 5.05
C ALA A 160 39.79 -1.99 4.90
N GLY A 161 38.89 -2.06 5.86
CA GLY A 161 38.94 -2.04 7.31
C GLY A 161 37.63 -1.37 7.77
N GLY A 162 36.73 -2.13 8.42
CA GLY A 162 35.51 -1.65 9.09
C GLY A 162 34.28 -1.43 8.18
N GLY A 163 33.05 -1.78 8.55
CA GLY A 163 32.49 -2.33 9.78
C GLY A 163 30.99 -2.56 9.55
N GLY A 164 30.45 -3.68 10.03
CA GLY A 164 29.01 -3.95 9.98
C GLY A 164 28.62 -5.44 9.88
N GLY A 165 29.49 -6.29 9.31
CA GLY A 165 29.24 -7.73 9.21
C GLY A 165 29.64 -8.56 10.44
N GLY A 166 30.52 -8.00 11.29
CA GLY A 166 31.12 -8.74 12.41
C GLY A 166 30.14 -9.08 13.54
N VAL A 167 29.14 -8.25 13.81
CA VAL A 167 28.27 -8.41 14.99
C VAL A 167 27.32 -9.61 14.86
N VAL A 168 26.81 -9.89 13.65
CA VAL A 168 25.92 -11.03 13.41
C VAL A 168 26.71 -12.33 13.31
N ALA A 169 27.90 -12.30 12.73
CA ALA A 169 28.82 -13.44 12.70
C ALA A 169 29.29 -13.82 14.12
N ASP A 170 29.62 -12.83 14.95
CA ASP A 170 30.02 -13.02 16.35
C ASP A 170 28.87 -13.59 17.21
N LEU A 171 27.63 -13.14 16.99
CA LEU A 171 26.46 -13.67 17.70
C LEU A 171 26.18 -15.13 17.31
N THR A 172 26.35 -15.48 16.04
CA THR A 172 26.16 -16.85 15.55
C THR A 172 27.21 -17.80 16.15
N ALA A 173 28.46 -17.34 16.27
CA ALA A 173 29.54 -18.09 16.90
C ALA A 173 29.29 -18.32 18.41
N ARG A 174 28.77 -17.31 19.13
CA ARG A 174 28.43 -17.43 20.56
C ARG A 174 27.28 -18.42 20.80
N ILE A 175 26.27 -18.44 19.93
CA ILE A 175 25.15 -19.39 20.03
C ILE A 175 25.63 -20.83 19.77
N ALA A 176 26.55 -21.03 18.82
CA ALA A 176 27.14 -22.34 18.56
C ALA A 176 27.97 -22.85 19.75
N ALA A 177 28.79 -21.98 20.36
CA ALA A 177 29.60 -22.32 21.53
C ALA A 177 28.75 -22.64 22.77
N ALA A 178 27.66 -21.90 23.00
CA ALA A 178 26.74 -22.18 24.09
C ALA A 178 26.02 -23.54 23.92
N ARG A 179 25.71 -23.91 22.68
CA ARG A 179 25.10 -25.22 22.37
C ARG A 179 26.05 -26.39 22.55
N SER A 180 27.34 -26.24 22.23
CA SER A 180 28.32 -27.30 22.48
C SER A 180 28.61 -27.49 23.96
N GLN A 181 28.52 -26.44 24.77
CA GLN A 181 28.69 -26.53 26.23
C GLN A 181 27.49 -27.19 26.92
N ALA A 182 26.27 -27.03 26.37
CA ALA A 182 25.07 -27.66 26.89
C ALA A 182 24.92 -29.15 26.52
N ALA A 183 25.66 -29.65 25.52
CA ALA A 183 25.64 -31.05 25.09
C ALA A 183 26.76 -31.91 25.70
N GLY A 184 27.59 -31.34 26.59
CA GLY A 184 28.75 -31.97 27.20
C GLY A 184 28.71 -32.06 28.73
N GLN A 185 27.54 -31.89 29.36
CA GLN A 185 27.29 -32.23 30.77
C GLN A 185 26.33 -33.41 30.85
#